data_AF-A0A1H0USM7-F1
#
_entry.id   AF-A0A1H0USM7-F1
#
_cell.length_a   1.000
_cell.length_b   1.000
_cell.length_c   1.000
_cell.angle_alpha   90.00
_cell.angle_beta   90.00
_cell.angle_gamma   90.00
#
_symmetry.space_group_name_H-M   'P 1'
#
loop_
_entity.id
_entity.type
_entity.pdbx_description
1 polymer ?
#
loop_
_entity_poly.entity_id
_entity_poly.type
_entity_poly.pdbx_seq_one_letter_code
_entity_poly.pdbx_strand_id
1 'polypeptide(L)'
;MSDELWDRLEPLLPQRERRFRNPGRKPLPDREVLCGILYVLPTGIQWEYLPRKLGFGSGMTCWRRLRDWNEAGVWQRLHEVLLAELNVALRLDWSRCVVDSSHVRAPKGGSTRARRRSTAAGPARSTT
;
A
#
# COMPACT_ATOMS: atom_id res chain seq x y z
N MET A 1 6.00 2.02 -17.09
CA MET A 1 4.61 2.28 -16.67
C MET A 1 3.85 2.79 -17.88
N SER A 2 2.69 2.20 -18.20
CA SER A 2 1.87 2.66 -19.33
C SER A 2 1.21 4.01 -19.05
N ASP A 3 0.91 4.76 -20.09
CA ASP A 3 0.12 6.00 -19.99
C ASP A 3 -1.31 5.70 -19.50
N GLU A 4 -1.92 4.61 -19.98
CA GLU A 4 -3.27 4.19 -19.61
C GLU A 4 -3.47 3.96 -18.09
N LEU A 5 -2.44 3.44 -17.41
CA LEU A 5 -2.48 3.28 -15.95
C LEU A 5 -2.28 4.64 -15.25
N TRP A 6 -1.42 5.47 -15.82
CA TRP A 6 -1.14 6.80 -15.29
C TRP A 6 -2.38 7.68 -15.32
N ASP A 7 -3.11 7.70 -16.45
CA ASP A 7 -4.30 8.51 -16.64
C ASP A 7 -5.42 8.19 -15.63
N ARG A 8 -5.48 6.94 -15.15
CA ARG A 8 -6.41 6.54 -14.08
C ARG A 8 -5.95 6.94 -12.69
N LEU A 9 -4.64 6.90 -12.44
CA LEU A 9 -4.05 7.14 -11.13
C LEU A 9 -3.86 8.63 -10.84
N GLU A 10 -3.42 9.41 -11.82
CA GLU A 10 -3.10 10.84 -11.67
C GLU A 10 -4.25 11.66 -11.04
N PRO A 11 -5.52 11.50 -11.46
CA PRO A 11 -6.63 12.24 -10.87
C PRO A 11 -6.90 11.90 -9.40
N LEU A 12 -6.45 10.73 -8.93
CA LEU A 12 -6.65 10.26 -7.56
C LEU A 12 -5.59 10.80 -6.60
N LEU A 13 -4.50 11.35 -7.14
CA LEU A 13 -3.38 11.84 -6.35
C LEU A 13 -3.77 13.09 -5.55
N PRO A 14 -3.34 13.18 -4.27
CA PRO A 14 -3.59 14.38 -3.48
C PRO A 14 -2.84 15.57 -4.07
N GLN A 15 -3.54 16.69 -4.24
CA GLN A 15 -2.92 17.95 -4.64
C GLN A 15 -1.99 18.43 -3.53
N ARG A 16 -0.73 18.69 -3.87
CA ARG A 16 0.27 19.18 -2.90
C ARG A 16 0.35 20.68 -2.95
N GLU A 17 -0.22 21.33 -1.94
CA GLU A 17 -0.04 22.77 -1.77
C GLU A 17 1.42 23.09 -1.44
N ARG A 18 2.03 23.93 -2.28
CA ARG A 18 3.40 24.37 -2.06
C ARG A 18 3.38 25.64 -1.21
N ARG A 19 4.16 25.65 -0.13
CA ARG A 19 4.33 26.84 0.71
C ARG A 19 4.81 28.02 -0.15
N PHE A 20 4.19 29.18 0.02
CA PHE A 20 4.59 30.40 -0.72
C PHE A 20 6.00 30.87 -0.32
N ARG A 21 6.26 30.97 0.99
CA ARG A 21 7.55 31.42 1.52
C ARG A 21 8.45 30.22 1.84
N ASN A 22 9.73 30.32 1.45
CA ASN A 22 10.76 29.30 1.63
C ASN A 22 10.30 27.90 1.17
N PRO A 23 9.91 27.73 -0.10
CA PRO A 23 9.27 26.51 -0.58
C PRO A 23 10.16 25.27 -0.62
N GLY A 24 11.47 25.42 -0.38
CA GLY A 24 12.45 24.34 -0.48
C GLY A 24 12.59 23.79 -1.92
N ARG A 25 13.22 22.63 -2.02
CA ARG A 25 13.44 21.91 -3.29
C ARG A 25 12.10 21.48 -3.89
N LYS A 26 11.96 21.66 -5.22
CA LYS A 26 10.78 21.15 -5.95
C LYS A 26 10.65 19.63 -5.76
N PRO A 27 9.46 19.12 -5.42
CA PRO A 27 9.20 17.68 -5.41
C PRO A 27 9.49 17.05 -6.77
N LEU A 28 9.85 15.77 -6.77
CA LEU A 28 9.92 14.99 -8.00
C LEU A 28 8.53 14.79 -8.61
N PRO A 29 8.42 14.75 -9.94
CA PRO A 29 7.19 14.39 -10.64
C PRO A 29 6.62 13.06 -10.14
N ASP A 30 5.30 13.03 -9.94
CA ASP A 30 4.63 11.90 -9.30
C ASP A 30 4.72 10.63 -10.16
N ARG A 31 4.76 10.81 -11.47
CA ARG A 31 4.95 9.74 -12.46
C ARG A 31 6.29 9.02 -12.28
N GLU A 32 7.37 9.75 -12.10
CA GLU A 32 8.71 9.20 -11.88
C GLU A 32 8.78 8.46 -10.53
N VAL A 33 8.15 9.03 -9.51
CA VAL A 33 8.09 8.42 -8.18
C VAL A 33 7.31 7.10 -8.22
N LEU A 34 6.20 7.06 -8.95
CA LEU A 34 5.43 5.83 -9.15
C LEU A 34 6.25 4.76 -9.89
N CYS A 35 6.99 5.14 -10.94
CA CYS A 35 7.93 4.22 -11.60
C CYS A 35 8.97 3.65 -10.61
N GLY A 36 9.51 4.49 -9.72
CA GLY A 36 10.42 4.04 -8.67
C GLY A 36 9.79 3.09 -7.67
N ILE A 37 8.56 3.35 -7.22
CA ILE A 37 7.78 2.45 -6.37
C ILE A 37 7.57 1.10 -7.07
N LEU A 38 7.10 1.12 -8.32
CA LEU A 38 6.85 -0.07 -9.13
C LEU A 38 8.13 -0.82 -9.50
N TYR A 39 9.29 -0.19 -9.40
CA TYR A 39 10.57 -0.90 -9.50
C TYR A 39 10.89 -1.65 -8.20
N VAL A 40 10.77 -0.98 -7.04
CA VAL A 40 11.13 -1.57 -5.75
C VAL A 40 10.20 -2.70 -5.32
N LEU A 41 8.88 -2.53 -5.46
CA LEU A 41 7.92 -3.49 -4.92
C LEU A 41 8.06 -4.91 -5.52
N PRO A 42 8.18 -5.09 -6.86
CA PRO A 42 8.33 -6.42 -7.44
C PRO A 42 9.75 -6.99 -7.28
N THR A 43 10.78 -6.13 -7.30
CA THR A 43 12.17 -6.58 -7.17
C THR A 43 12.58 -6.89 -5.73
N GLY A 44 11.84 -6.36 -4.74
CA GLY A 44 12.10 -6.57 -3.32
C GLY A 44 13.37 -5.90 -2.80
N ILE A 45 13.97 -4.99 -3.57
CA ILE A 45 15.25 -4.37 -3.18
C ILE A 45 15.11 -3.40 -2.00
N GLN A 46 16.25 -3.17 -1.35
CA GLN A 46 16.55 -2.03 -0.49
C GLN A 46 15.94 -0.72 -1.05
N TRP A 47 15.09 0.04 -0.34
CA TRP A 47 14.71 1.40 -0.83
C TRP A 47 15.96 2.27 -1.08
N GLU A 48 16.99 2.15 -0.26
CA GLU A 48 18.26 2.85 -0.43
C GLU A 48 19.06 2.38 -1.65
N TYR A 49 18.80 1.15 -2.12
CA TYR A 49 19.45 0.54 -3.28
C TYR A 49 18.71 0.80 -4.59
N LEU A 50 17.63 1.58 -4.60
CA LEU A 50 17.01 2.02 -5.84
C LEU A 50 18.05 2.77 -6.71
N PRO A 51 18.39 2.28 -7.91
CA PRO A 51 19.46 2.88 -8.70
C PRO A 51 19.10 4.29 -9.16
N ARG A 52 19.84 5.30 -8.66
CA ARG A 52 19.59 6.71 -8.98
C ARG A 52 19.71 7.03 -10.48
N LYS A 53 20.52 6.26 -11.21
CA LYS A 53 20.70 6.38 -12.67
C LYS A 53 19.42 6.19 -13.48
N LEU A 54 18.38 5.60 -12.89
CA LEU A 54 17.08 5.40 -13.55
C LEU A 54 16.19 6.65 -13.52
N GLY A 55 16.58 7.71 -12.82
CA GLY A 55 15.86 8.99 -12.83
C GLY A 55 14.67 9.08 -11.87
N PHE A 56 14.31 8.02 -11.15
CA PHE A 56 13.15 8.00 -10.23
C PHE A 56 13.37 8.76 -8.90
N GLY A 57 14.54 9.39 -8.74
CA GLY A 57 14.99 9.97 -7.49
C GLY A 57 15.58 8.96 -6.51
N SER A 58 15.56 9.31 -5.22
CA SER A 58 15.97 8.39 -4.16
C SER A 58 14.82 7.47 -3.78
N GLY A 59 15.12 6.21 -3.46
CA GLY A 59 14.06 5.30 -3.01
C GLY A 59 13.44 5.73 -1.68
N MET A 60 14.12 6.49 -0.82
CA MET A 60 13.49 7.13 0.34
C MET A 60 12.40 8.15 -0.04
N THR A 61 12.54 8.82 -1.19
CA THR A 61 11.48 9.70 -1.71
C THR A 61 10.30 8.86 -2.21
N CYS A 62 10.57 7.73 -2.87
CA CYS A 62 9.55 6.78 -3.29
C CYS A 62 8.79 6.18 -2.10
N TRP A 63 9.50 5.74 -1.06
CA TRP A 63 8.90 5.20 0.16
C TRP A 63 8.00 6.21 0.87
N ARG A 64 8.47 7.44 1.09
CA ARG A 64 7.64 8.50 1.69
C ARG A 64 6.39 8.74 0.87
N ARG A 65 6.52 8.80 -0.46
CA ARG A 65 5.37 8.99 -1.34
C ARG A 65 4.38 7.84 -1.27
N LEU A 66 4.86 6.60 -1.29
CA LEU A 66 4.03 5.41 -1.15
C LEU A 66 3.22 5.46 0.15
N ARG A 67 3.87 5.80 1.27
CA ARG A 67 3.21 5.97 2.57
C ARG A 67 2.16 7.07 2.53
N ASP A 68 2.53 8.27 2.06
CA ASP A 68 1.62 9.42 2.02
C ASP A 68 0.39 9.14 1.13
N TRP A 69 0.58 8.45 -0.01
CA TRP A 69 -0.51 8.01 -0.89
C TRP A 69 -1.37 6.91 -0.28
N ASN A 70 -0.76 6.01 0.50
CA ASN A 70 -1.51 5.00 1.24
C ASN A 70 -2.39 5.65 2.32
N GLU A 71 -1.85 6.59 3.09
CA GLU A 71 -2.61 7.36 4.09
C GLU A 71 -3.72 8.19 3.44
N ALA A 72 -3.50 8.72 2.23
CA ALA A 72 -4.51 9.42 1.45
C ALA A 72 -5.51 8.49 0.71
N GLY A 73 -5.42 7.17 0.91
CA GLY A 73 -6.35 6.20 0.30
C GLY A 73 -6.28 6.12 -1.23
N VAL A 74 -5.17 6.50 -1.86
CA VAL A 74 -5.01 6.49 -3.33
C VAL A 74 -5.19 5.08 -3.89
N TRP A 75 -4.55 4.09 -3.26
CA TRP A 75 -4.57 2.70 -3.73
C TRP A 75 -5.95 2.06 -3.62
N GLN A 76 -6.68 2.37 -2.55
CA GLN A 76 -8.05 1.91 -2.38
C GLN A 76 -8.96 2.47 -3.47
N ARG A 77 -8.90 3.80 -3.71
CA ARG A 77 -9.69 4.45 -4.76
C ARG A 77 -9.35 3.90 -6.16
N LEU A 78 -8.06 3.67 -6.43
CA LEU A 78 -7.66 3.07 -7.71
C LEU A 78 -8.23 1.66 -7.88
N HIS A 79 -8.19 0.85 -6.83
CA HIS A 79 -8.77 -0.50 -6.85
C HIS A 79 -10.28 -0.45 -7.11
N GLU A 80 -11.01 0.45 -6.47
CA GLU A 80 -12.45 0.65 -6.69
C GLU A 80 -12.76 1.07 -8.14
N VAL A 81 -11.98 1.98 -8.72
CA VAL A 81 -12.11 2.39 -10.13
C VAL A 81 -11.90 1.20 -11.06
N LEU A 82 -10.83 0.42 -10.87
CA LEU A 82 -10.54 -0.74 -11.72
C LEU A 82 -11.63 -1.83 -11.57
N LEU A 83 -12.14 -2.06 -10.37
CA LEU A 83 -13.26 -2.98 -10.15
C LEU A 83 -14.53 -2.50 -10.86
N ALA A 84 -14.85 -1.21 -10.80
CA ALA A 84 -16.00 -0.65 -11.49
C ALA A 84 -15.88 -0.81 -13.02
N GLU A 85 -14.70 -0.52 -13.59
CA GLU A 85 -14.42 -0.74 -15.01
C GLU A 85 -14.59 -2.20 -15.43
N LEU A 86 -14.03 -3.13 -14.65
CA LEU A 86 -14.16 -4.57 -14.91
C LEU A 86 -15.61 -5.05 -14.79
N ASN A 87 -16.38 -4.50 -13.85
CA ASN A 87 -17.79 -4.81 -13.68
C ASN A 87 -18.60 -4.37 -14.90
N VAL A 88 -18.41 -3.14 -15.37
CA VAL A 88 -19.07 -2.60 -16.58
C VAL A 88 -18.71 -3.42 -17.80
N ALA A 89 -17.45 -3.87 -17.90
CA ALA A 89 -16.99 -4.71 -18.99
C ALA A 89 -17.46 -6.18 -18.89
N LEU A 90 -18.22 -6.56 -17.86
CA LEU A 90 -18.63 -7.95 -17.57
C LEU A 90 -17.44 -8.92 -17.47
N ARG A 91 -16.31 -8.43 -16.93
CA ARG A 91 -15.05 -9.18 -16.77
C ARG A 91 -14.81 -9.68 -15.35
N LEU A 92 -15.74 -9.42 -14.43
CA LEU A 92 -15.71 -9.97 -13.08
C LEU A 92 -16.40 -11.33 -13.05
N ASP A 93 -15.66 -12.36 -12.63
CA ASP A 93 -16.21 -13.68 -12.36
C ASP A 93 -16.83 -13.70 -10.95
N TRP A 94 -18.15 -13.61 -10.88
CA TRP A 94 -18.90 -13.64 -9.63
C TRP A 94 -19.19 -15.05 -9.11
N SER A 95 -18.87 -16.10 -9.89
CA SER A 95 -19.08 -17.49 -9.47
C SER A 95 -18.09 -17.93 -8.38
N ARG A 96 -16.98 -17.20 -8.23
CA ARG A 96 -15.91 -17.51 -7.30
C ARG A 96 -15.47 -16.27 -6.53
N CYS A 97 -15.46 -16.36 -5.20
CA CYS A 97 -14.88 -15.37 -4.32
C CYS A 97 -13.73 -15.98 -3.53
N VAL A 98 -12.55 -15.35 -3.56
CA VAL A 98 -11.39 -15.73 -2.75
C VAL A 98 -11.17 -14.65 -1.70
N VAL A 99 -11.26 -15.04 -0.43
CA VAL A 99 -11.02 -14.14 0.70
C VAL A 99 -9.65 -14.47 1.28
N ASP A 100 -8.75 -13.50 1.31
CA ASP A 100 -7.45 -13.60 1.96
C ASP A 100 -7.40 -12.74 3.23
N SER A 101 -6.55 -13.12 4.18
CA SER A 101 -6.30 -12.35 5.40
C SER A 101 -4.84 -12.43 5.80
N SER A 102 -4.28 -11.27 6.18
CA SER A 102 -2.93 -11.19 6.72
C SER A 102 -2.97 -11.03 8.24
N HIS A 103 -2.22 -11.87 8.97
CA HIS A 103 -2.06 -11.76 10.42
C HIS A 103 -0.70 -11.16 10.75
N VAL A 104 -0.70 -9.98 11.36
CA VAL A 104 0.54 -9.34 11.85
C VAL A 104 0.62 -9.54 13.36
N ARG A 105 1.75 -10.02 13.87
CA ARG A 105 1.98 -10.09 15.32
C ARG A 105 1.96 -8.67 15.88
N ALA A 106 1.21 -8.45 16.98
CA ALA A 106 1.23 -7.23 17.77
C ALA A 106 1.98 -7.50 19.08
N PRO A 107 3.32 -7.36 19.13
CA PRO A 107 4.13 -7.81 20.27
C PRO A 107 3.81 -7.04 21.55
N LYS A 108 3.32 -5.79 21.40
CA LYS A 108 2.95 -4.90 22.50
C LYS A 108 1.46 -4.96 22.85
N GLY A 109 0.68 -5.84 22.21
CA GLY A 109 -0.78 -5.87 22.30
C GLY A 109 -1.45 -4.72 21.55
N GLY A 110 -2.67 -4.93 21.06
CA GLY A 110 -3.52 -3.87 20.52
C GLY A 110 -4.27 -3.12 21.63
N SER A 111 -4.78 -1.93 21.32
CA SER A 111 -5.71 -1.19 22.21
C SER A 111 -6.97 -2.00 22.51
N THR A 112 -7.42 -2.81 21.53
CA THR A 112 -8.51 -3.78 21.69
C THR A 112 -7.94 -5.12 22.15
N ARG A 113 -8.24 -5.51 23.39
CA ARG A 113 -7.98 -6.87 23.88
C ARG A 113 -9.08 -7.78 23.35
N ALA A 114 -8.78 -8.61 22.35
CA ALA A 114 -9.65 -9.75 22.07
C ALA A 114 -9.70 -10.63 23.34
N ARG A 115 -10.91 -11.08 23.73
CA ARG A 115 -11.07 -11.97 24.87
C ARG A 115 -10.31 -13.27 24.58
N ARG A 116 -9.12 -13.42 25.18
CA ARG A 116 -8.38 -14.68 25.17
C ARG A 116 -9.28 -15.71 25.83
N ARG A 117 -9.60 -16.81 25.16
CA ARG A 117 -10.12 -17.98 25.88
C ARG A 117 -9.03 -18.34 26.88
N SER A 118 -9.39 -18.40 28.16
CA SER A 118 -8.50 -18.90 29.19
C SER A 118 -8.08 -20.31 28.76
N THR A 119 -6.80 -20.52 28.47
CA THR A 119 -6.20 -21.85 28.52
C THR A 119 -6.00 -22.17 29.99
N ALA A 120 -7.10 -22.35 30.73
CA ALA A 120 -7.01 -22.96 32.05
C ALA A 120 -6.36 -24.34 31.84
N ALA A 121 -5.36 -24.67 32.65
CA ALA A 121 -4.85 -26.03 32.68
C ALA A 121 -6.05 -26.94 33.02
N GLY A 122 -6.42 -27.83 32.10
CA GLY A 122 -7.37 -28.88 32.41
C GLY A 122 -6.77 -29.73 33.53
N PRO A 123 -7.57 -30.18 34.52
CA PRO A 123 -7.06 -31.11 35.53
C PRO A 123 -6.47 -32.33 34.82
N ALA A 124 -5.23 -32.68 35.17
CA ALA A 124 -4.61 -33.91 34.70
C ALA A 124 -5.49 -35.09 35.11
N ARG A 125 -5.63 -36.10 34.23
CA ARG A 125 -6.40 -37.31 34.54
C ARG A 125 -5.84 -37.94 35.81
N SER A 126 -6.70 -38.09 36.82
CA SER A 126 -6.38 -38.88 38.01
C SER A 126 -6.15 -40.33 37.57
N THR A 127 -5.02 -40.90 37.95
CA THR A 127 -4.76 -42.33 37.82
C THR A 127 -5.01 -42.92 39.19
N THR A 128 -6.24 -43.36 39.46
CA THR A 128 -6.62 -44.17 40.62
C THR A 128 -7.78 -45.04 40.21
#